data_AF-A0A6I0DUA0-F1
#
_entry.id   AF-A0A6I0DUA0-F1
#
_cell.length_a   1.000
_cell.length_b   1.000
_cell.length_c   1.000
_cell.angle_alpha   90.00
_cell.angle_beta   90.00
_cell.angle_gamma   90.00
#
_symmetry.space_group_name_H-M   'P 1'
#
loop_
_entity.id
_entity.type
_entity.pdbx_description
1 polymer ?
#
loop_
_entity_poly.entity_id
_entity_poly.type
_entity_poly.pdbx_seq_one_letter_code
_entity_poly.pdbx_strand_id
1 'polypeptide(L)'
;VGALTLHMQKEELVLFPYIVKVVNVQGKGPKPTTVGFESLEAYIAETMQVEHETEGERFRTISALTNHYETPADGCRTYQVTLAMLKEFEQDLHHHIHLENNILFPKAVELEKSWQ
;
A
#
# COMPACT_ATOMS: atom_id res chain seq x y z
N VAL A 1 -1.17 9.86 -14.83
CA VAL A 1 -1.69 9.40 -13.53
C VAL A 1 -0.48 9.14 -12.62
N GLY A 2 -0.53 9.52 -11.34
CA GLY A 2 0.61 9.38 -10.42
C GLY A 2 0.88 7.92 -10.02
N ALA A 3 2.09 7.60 -9.56
CA ALA A 3 2.51 6.24 -9.21
C ALA A 3 1.63 5.63 -8.11
N LEU A 4 1.47 6.32 -6.98
CA LEU A 4 0.58 5.89 -5.89
C LEU A 4 -0.89 5.71 -6.34
N THR A 5 -1.39 6.55 -7.25
CA THR A 5 -2.74 6.38 -7.80
C THR A 5 -2.87 5.10 -8.62
N LEU A 6 -1.87 4.77 -9.45
CA LEU A 6 -1.86 3.52 -10.21
C LEU A 6 -1.74 2.31 -9.29
N HIS A 7 -0.95 2.43 -8.22
CA HIS A 7 -0.84 1.41 -7.18
C HIS A 7 -2.20 1.12 -6.53
N MET A 8 -2.87 2.14 -5.96
CA MET A 8 -4.20 1.99 -5.35
C MET A 8 -5.24 1.42 -6.33
N GLN A 9 -5.15 1.75 -7.62
CA GLN A 9 -6.03 1.16 -8.64
C GLN A 9 -5.83 -0.36 -8.82
N LYS A 10 -4.57 -0.84 -8.75
CA LYS A 10 -4.31 -2.29 -8.78
C LYS A 10 -4.92 -2.96 -7.55
N GLU A 11 -4.84 -2.30 -6.41
CA GLU A 11 -5.41 -2.81 -5.17
C GLU A 11 -6.95 -2.89 -5.23
N GLU A 12 -7.60 -1.76 -5.50
CA GLU A 12 -9.06 -1.65 -5.50
C GLU A 12 -9.74 -2.47 -6.60
N LEU A 13 -9.13 -2.54 -7.79
CA LEU A 13 -9.76 -3.15 -8.95
C LEU A 13 -9.35 -4.61 -9.17
N VAL A 14 -8.23 -5.06 -8.61
CA VAL A 14 -7.68 -6.40 -8.87
C VAL A 14 -7.42 -7.17 -7.58
N LEU A 15 -6.53 -6.67 -6.72
CA LEU A 15 -6.06 -7.44 -5.55
C LEU A 15 -7.15 -7.62 -4.49
N PHE A 16 -7.77 -6.54 -4.02
CA PHE A 16 -8.78 -6.61 -2.97
C PHE A 16 -10.02 -7.41 -3.39
N PRO A 17 -10.58 -7.26 -4.61
CA PRO A 17 -11.66 -8.12 -5.07
C PRO A 17 -11.29 -9.61 -5.05
N TYR A 18 -10.04 -9.96 -5.37
CA TYR A 18 -9.59 -11.34 -5.26
C TYR A 18 -9.50 -11.81 -3.80
N ILE A 19 -8.90 -11.01 -2.91
CA ILE A 19 -8.84 -11.31 -1.47
C ILE A 19 -10.26 -11.51 -0.89
N VAL A 20 -11.24 -10.70 -1.31
CA VAL A 20 -12.64 -10.88 -0.90
C VAL A 20 -13.21 -12.22 -1.37
N LYS A 21 -12.91 -12.67 -2.59
CA LYS A 21 -13.33 -14.01 -3.07
C LYS A 21 -12.71 -15.13 -2.24
N VAL A 22 -11.41 -15.01 -1.94
CA VAL A 22 -10.70 -15.93 -1.05
C VAL A 22 -11.42 -15.96 0.32
N VAL A 23 -11.62 -14.81 0.95
CA VAL A 23 -12.29 -14.73 2.26
C VAL A 23 -13.72 -15.30 2.25
N ASN A 24 -14.51 -15.06 1.20
CA ASN A 24 -15.89 -15.53 1.13
C ASN A 24 -16.02 -17.04 0.95
N VAL A 25 -15.08 -17.67 0.24
CA VAL A 25 -15.12 -19.11 -0.01
C VAL A 25 -14.51 -19.90 1.15
N GLN A 26 -13.61 -19.32 1.95
CA GLN A 26 -13.01 -19.95 3.16
C GLN A 26 -12.51 -21.39 2.94
N GLY A 27 -11.89 -21.70 1.80
CA GLY A 27 -11.47 -23.07 1.48
C GLY A 27 -12.60 -24.05 1.10
N LYS A 28 -13.86 -23.62 1.11
CA LYS A 28 -15.03 -24.45 0.79
C LYS A 28 -15.40 -24.32 -0.69
N GLY A 29 -14.68 -25.03 -1.54
CA GLY A 29 -14.94 -25.07 -2.98
C GLY A 29 -13.69 -24.86 -3.82
N PRO A 30 -13.82 -24.77 -5.16
CA PRO A 30 -12.67 -24.61 -6.04
C PRO A 30 -11.91 -23.34 -5.71
N LYS A 31 -10.57 -23.42 -5.77
CA LYS A 31 -9.69 -22.27 -5.57
C LYS A 31 -10.11 -21.14 -6.53
N PRO A 32 -10.32 -19.90 -6.03
CA PRO A 32 -10.60 -18.77 -6.89
C PRO A 32 -9.51 -18.61 -7.95
N THR A 33 -9.91 -18.35 -9.18
CA THR A 33 -8.98 -17.99 -10.26
C THR A 33 -9.03 -16.49 -10.48
N THR A 34 -7.90 -15.93 -10.92
CA THR A 34 -7.79 -14.52 -11.31
C THR A 34 -7.09 -14.41 -12.65
N VAL A 35 -7.35 -13.30 -13.34
CA VAL A 35 -6.64 -12.93 -14.55
C VAL A 35 -5.57 -11.92 -14.14
N GLY A 36 -4.31 -12.26 -14.32
CA GLY A 36 -3.19 -11.32 -14.13
C GLY A 36 -2.16 -11.70 -13.08
N PHE A 37 -2.38 -12.73 -12.25
CA PHE A 37 -1.34 -13.28 -11.38
C PHE A 37 -1.61 -14.73 -10.95
N GLU A 38 -0.55 -15.47 -10.62
CA GLU A 38 -0.59 -16.90 -10.32
C GLU A 38 -0.95 -17.22 -8.86
N SER A 39 -0.50 -16.39 -7.92
CA SER A 39 -0.81 -16.49 -6.48
C SER A 39 -0.75 -15.13 -5.80
N LEU A 40 -1.41 -14.98 -4.66
CA LEU A 40 -1.33 -13.77 -3.85
C LEU A 40 0.11 -13.47 -3.43
N GLU A 41 0.83 -14.50 -2.99
CA GLU A 41 2.20 -14.36 -2.51
C GLU A 41 3.12 -13.78 -3.58
N ALA A 42 3.07 -14.33 -4.80
CA ALA A 42 3.86 -13.83 -5.91
C ALA A 42 3.49 -12.39 -6.27
N TYR A 43 2.19 -12.09 -6.41
CA TYR A 43 1.75 -10.74 -6.79
C TYR A 43 2.12 -9.67 -5.75
N ILE A 44 1.94 -9.99 -4.47
CA ILE A 44 2.28 -9.10 -3.36
C ILE A 44 3.78 -8.84 -3.32
N ALA A 45 4.61 -9.88 -3.44
CA ALA A 45 6.06 -9.75 -3.39
C ALA A 45 6.63 -9.00 -4.60
N GLU A 46 6.16 -9.32 -5.81
CA GLU A 46 6.71 -8.78 -7.06
C GLU A 46 6.18 -7.39 -7.42
N THR A 47 4.99 -7.03 -6.92
CA THR A 47 4.34 -5.77 -7.27
C THR A 47 4.11 -4.88 -6.05
N MET A 48 3.26 -5.32 -5.10
CA MET A 48 2.78 -4.43 -4.03
C MET A 48 3.92 -3.98 -3.11
N GLN A 49 4.76 -4.91 -2.64
CA GLN A 49 5.87 -4.59 -1.73
C GLN A 49 6.95 -3.73 -2.40
N VAL A 50 7.24 -3.98 -3.68
CA VAL A 50 8.19 -3.16 -4.46
C VAL A 50 7.67 -1.72 -4.61
N GLU A 51 6.37 -1.56 -4.87
CA GLU A 51 5.74 -0.24 -4.98
C GLU A 51 5.69 0.47 -3.62
N HIS A 52 5.38 -0.24 -2.53
CA HIS A 52 5.45 0.28 -1.17
C HIS A 52 6.85 0.77 -0.78
N GLU A 53 7.90 0.00 -1.11
CA GLU A 53 9.28 0.39 -0.84
C GLU A 53 9.66 1.64 -1.64
N THR A 54 9.26 1.70 -2.91
CA THR A 54 9.49 2.85 -3.79
C THR A 54 8.84 4.12 -3.24
N GLU A 55 7.59 4.05 -2.78
CA GLU A 55 6.91 5.20 -2.16
C GLU A 55 7.52 5.55 -0.79
N GLY A 56 7.96 4.57 -0.02
CA GLY A 56 8.72 4.80 1.21
C GLY A 56 10.03 5.57 0.99
N GLU A 57 10.79 5.24 -0.06
CA GLU A 57 12.00 6.01 -0.44
C GLU A 57 11.67 7.43 -0.90
N ARG A 58 10.54 7.61 -1.59
CA ARG A 58 10.07 8.94 -2.00
C ARG A 58 9.82 9.83 -0.79
N PHE A 59 9.13 9.32 0.23
CA PHE A 59 8.84 10.08 1.45
C PHE A 59 10.06 10.30 2.34
N ARG A 60 11.01 9.34 2.40
CA ARG A 60 12.34 9.57 3.01
C ARG A 60 13.05 10.76 2.36
N THR A 61 13.04 10.82 1.04
CA THR A 61 13.65 11.92 0.28
C THR A 61 12.96 13.25 0.54
N ILE A 62 11.63 13.27 0.54
CA ILE A 62 10.82 14.46 0.85
C ILE A 62 11.10 14.97 2.27
N SER A 63 11.12 14.08 3.26
CA SER A 63 11.43 14.41 4.65
C SER A 63 12.81 15.06 4.75
N ALA A 64 13.85 14.51 4.10
CA ALA A 64 15.17 15.10 4.08
C ALA A 64 15.22 16.49 3.41
N LEU A 65 14.57 16.64 2.25
CA LEU A 65 14.54 17.91 1.50
C LEU A 65 13.80 19.03 2.24
N THR A 66 12.84 18.67 3.09
CA THR A 66 12.04 19.61 3.87
C THR A 66 12.57 19.82 5.29
N ASN A 67 13.79 19.35 5.57
CA ASN A 67 14.36 19.36 6.92
C ASN A 67 13.38 18.78 7.96
N HIS A 68 12.88 17.57 7.68
CA HIS A 68 11.87 16.87 8.47
C HIS A 68 10.56 17.65 8.63
N TYR A 69 10.09 18.27 7.54
CA TYR A 69 8.89 19.11 7.49
C TYR A 69 8.96 20.35 8.39
N GLU A 70 10.16 20.87 8.63
CA GLU A 70 10.35 22.12 9.36
C GLU A 70 10.11 23.32 8.44
N THR A 71 9.30 24.27 8.92
CA THR A 71 9.04 25.52 8.20
C THR A 71 10.20 26.50 8.42
N PRO A 72 10.80 27.07 7.36
CA PRO A 72 11.87 28.04 7.52
C PRO A 72 11.35 29.34 8.15
N ALA A 73 12.27 30.14 8.71
CA ALA A 73 11.91 31.36 9.46
C ALA A 73 11.18 32.43 8.63
N ASP A 74 11.41 32.46 7.32
CA ASP A 74 10.72 33.33 6.35
C ASP A 74 9.47 32.67 5.72
N GLY A 75 9.14 31.45 6.14
CA GLY A 75 7.99 30.70 5.68
C GLY A 75 6.67 31.35 6.09
N CYS A 76 5.77 31.54 5.13
CA CYS A 76 4.44 32.06 5.40
C CYS A 76 3.51 30.98 6.00
N ARG A 77 2.33 31.40 6.48
CA ARG A 77 1.35 30.49 7.06
C ARG A 77 0.94 29.36 6.11
N THR A 78 0.81 29.64 4.81
CA THR A 78 0.48 28.61 3.81
C THR A 78 1.58 27.56 3.72
N TYR A 79 2.85 27.96 3.74
CA TYR A 79 3.98 27.04 3.72
C TYR A 79 3.97 26.11 4.94
N GLN A 80 3.71 26.67 6.13
CA GLN A 80 3.60 25.91 7.38
C GLN A 80 2.49 24.85 7.30
N VAL A 81 1.31 25.24 6.81
CA VAL A 81 0.17 24.33 6.67
C VAL A 81 0.49 23.23 5.65
N THR A 82 1.09 23.58 4.52
CA THR A 82 1.47 22.61 3.49
C THR A 82 2.42 21.54 4.03
N LEU A 83 3.48 21.93 4.76
CA LEU A 83 4.42 20.96 5.35
C LEU A 83 3.76 20.10 6.44
N ALA A 84 2.87 20.68 7.25
CA ALA A 84 2.12 19.93 8.25
C ALA A 84 1.20 18.87 7.60
N MET A 85 0.46 19.24 6.56
CA MET A 85 -0.40 18.31 5.81
C MET A 85 0.41 17.23 5.10
N LEU A 86 1.59 17.58 4.57
CA LEU A 86 2.46 16.60 3.92
C LEU A 86 3.02 15.57 4.91
N LYS A 87 3.38 16.01 6.12
CA LYS A 87 3.79 15.13 7.22
C LYS A 87 2.67 14.21 7.67
N GLU A 88 1.46 14.74 7.82
CA GLU A 88 0.26 13.96 8.14
C GLU A 88 0.01 12.89 7.07
N PHE A 89 0.10 13.26 5.79
CA PHE A 89 -0.04 12.33 4.68
C PHE A 89 1.01 11.20 4.71
N GLU A 90 2.29 11.49 4.99
CA GLU A 90 3.31 10.45 5.14
C GLU A 90 2.98 9.48 6.29
N GLN A 91 2.49 10.00 7.41
CA GLN A 91 2.11 9.18 8.57
C GLN A 91 0.94 8.24 8.24
N ASP A 92 -0.08 8.76 7.57
CA ASP A 92 -1.23 7.96 7.13
C ASP A 92 -0.80 6.91 6.10
N LEU A 93 0.07 7.27 5.16
CA LEU A 93 0.59 6.33 4.17
C LEU A 93 1.41 5.20 4.82
N HIS A 94 2.26 5.51 5.80
CA HIS A 94 2.98 4.50 6.58
C HIS A 94 2.03 3.58 7.34
N HIS A 95 0.95 4.13 7.92
CA HIS A 95 -0.05 3.32 8.62
C HIS A 95 -0.79 2.39 7.65
N HIS A 96 -1.20 2.90 6.49
CA HIS A 96 -1.83 2.14 5.41
C HIS A 96 -0.96 0.96 4.95
N ILE A 97 0.29 1.23 4.55
CA ILE A 97 1.25 0.20 4.14
C ILE A 97 1.50 -0.82 5.27
N HIS A 98 1.51 -0.38 6.52
CA HIS A 98 1.67 -1.29 7.65
C HIS A 98 0.50 -2.28 7.76
N LEU A 99 -0.74 -1.79 7.68
CA LEU A 99 -1.94 -2.63 7.70
C LEU A 99 -1.91 -3.67 6.58
N GLU A 100 -1.45 -3.29 5.41
CA GLU A 100 -1.37 -4.17 4.26
C GLU A 100 -0.27 -5.21 4.41
N ASN A 101 0.99 -4.76 4.51
CA ASN A 101 2.14 -5.64 4.53
C ASN A 101 2.18 -6.58 5.74
N ASN A 102 1.67 -6.14 6.89
CA ASN A 102 1.85 -6.86 8.15
C ASN A 102 0.56 -7.53 8.65
N ILE A 103 -0.61 -7.19 8.10
CA ILE A 103 -1.88 -7.73 8.59
C ILE A 103 -2.70 -8.34 7.45
N LEU A 104 -3.08 -7.56 6.45
CA LEU A 104 -3.98 -8.00 5.39
C LEU A 104 -3.32 -9.07 4.50
N PHE A 105 -2.15 -8.74 3.95
CA PHE A 105 -1.45 -9.59 2.99
C PHE A 105 -1.03 -10.95 3.59
N PRO A 106 -0.39 -11.02 4.78
CA PRO A 106 -0.03 -12.32 5.36
C PRO A 106 -1.25 -13.22 5.59
N LYS A 107 -2.34 -12.67 6.13
CA LYS A 107 -3.57 -13.42 6.40
C LYS A 107 -4.25 -13.90 5.12
N ALA A 108 -4.25 -13.07 4.07
CA ALA A 108 -4.83 -13.45 2.79
C ALA A 108 -4.04 -14.57 2.11
N VAL A 109 -2.70 -14.51 2.15
CA VAL A 109 -1.82 -15.56 1.62
C VAL A 109 -1.97 -16.86 2.41
N GLU A 110 -2.00 -16.80 3.75
CA GLU A 110 -2.22 -17.98 4.58
C GLU A 110 -3.55 -18.66 4.25
N LEU A 111 -4.61 -17.87 4.12
CA LEU A 111 -5.91 -18.40 3.73
C LEU A 111 -5.84 -19.04 2.34
N GLU A 112 -5.27 -18.39 1.33
CA GLU A 112 -5.12 -18.94 -0.03
C GLU A 112 -4.35 -20.27 -0.07
N LYS A 113 -3.30 -20.39 0.74
CA LYS A 113 -2.51 -21.63 0.82
C LYS A 113 -3.23 -22.78 1.52
N SER A 114 -4.27 -22.49 2.32
CA SER A 114 -5.05 -23.52 3.02
C SER A 114 -6.04 -24.28 2.12
N TRP A 115 -6.21 -23.89 0.85
CA TRP A 115 -7.01 -24.64 -0.11
C TRP A 115 -6.37 -26.00 -0.44
N GLN A 116 -7.16 -27.06 -0.30
CA GLN A 116 -6.85 -28.42 -0.77
C GLN A 116 -7.38 -28.65 -2.18
#